data_AF-A0A645BXW4-F1
#
_entry.id   AF-A0A645BXW4-F1
#
_cell.length_a   1.000
_cell.length_b   1.000
_cell.length_c   1.000
_cell.angle_alpha   90.00
_cell.angle_beta   90.00
_cell.angle_gamma   90.00
#
_symmetry.space_group_name_H-M   'P 1'
#
loop_
_entity.id
_entity.type
_entity.pdbx_description
1 polymer ?
#
loop_
_entity_poly.entity_id
_entity_poly.type
_entity_poly.pdbx_seq_one_letter_code
_entity_poly.pdbx_strand_id
1 'polypeptide(L)'
;MDNCLRDTDLQVKSGEEYKAQIDMVILDILEKSETLVFANVVKKAGVTPYIISQYPELRSYILDRMKYEKEVYQMNKKIEKAATNLAKANKTITFLSIINRCKFDLDKVYHDEFIKNKIRTVIAQSIKN
;
A
#
# COMPACT_ATOMS: atom_id res chain seq x y z
N MET A 1 -26.52 26.83 -35.37
CA MET A 1 -25.31 26.88 -34.54
C MET A 1 -25.44 25.77 -33.52
N ASP A 2 -24.56 24.79 -33.62
CA ASP A 2 -24.68 23.51 -32.95
C ASP A 2 -24.70 23.64 -31.42
N ASN A 3 -25.62 22.89 -30.82
CA ASN A 3 -25.70 22.60 -29.40
C ASN A 3 -24.43 21.85 -28.98
N CYS A 4 -23.43 22.57 -28.46
CA CYS A 4 -22.20 21.99 -27.89
C CYS A 4 -22.22 21.89 -26.35
N LEU A 5 -23.38 21.93 -25.71
CA LEU A 5 -23.51 21.57 -24.30
C LEU A 5 -24.13 20.18 -24.22
N ARG A 6 -23.33 19.16 -24.57
CA ARG A 6 -23.56 17.83 -24.03
C ARG A 6 -23.20 17.93 -22.55
N ASP A 7 -24.24 18.10 -21.72
CA ASP A 7 -24.28 17.69 -20.33
C ASP A 7 -23.94 16.19 -20.27
N THR A 8 -22.65 15.89 -20.44
CA THR A 8 -22.07 14.75 -19.76
C THR A 8 -21.84 15.31 -18.39
N ASP A 9 -22.60 14.84 -17.40
CA ASP A 9 -22.32 15.05 -15.99
C ASP A 9 -20.84 14.76 -15.76
N LEU A 10 -20.02 15.80 -15.86
CA LEU A 10 -18.63 15.79 -15.44
C LEU A 10 -18.75 15.67 -13.93
N GLN A 11 -18.89 14.44 -13.45
CA GLN A 11 -18.71 14.13 -12.05
C GLN A 11 -17.25 14.47 -11.75
N VAL A 12 -17.03 15.74 -11.39
CA VAL A 12 -15.75 16.23 -10.90
C VAL A 12 -15.53 15.49 -9.60
N LYS A 13 -14.60 14.54 -9.62
CA LYS A 13 -14.17 13.84 -8.41
C LYS A 13 -13.79 14.87 -7.35
N SER A 14 -14.29 14.66 -6.15
CA SER A 14 -13.85 15.36 -4.96
C SER A 14 -12.38 15.04 -4.66
N GLY A 15 -11.72 15.89 -3.85
CA GLY A 15 -10.36 15.62 -3.37
C GLY A 15 -10.24 14.27 -2.67
N GLU A 16 -11.27 13.83 -1.94
CA GLU A 16 -11.29 12.52 -1.27
C GLU A 16 -11.39 11.34 -2.24
N GLU A 17 -12.17 11.47 -3.32
CA GLU A 17 -12.21 10.45 -4.38
C GLU A 17 -10.86 10.33 -5.10
N TYR A 18 -10.14 11.44 -5.28
CA TYR A 18 -8.77 11.40 -5.77
C TYR A 18 -7.83 10.70 -4.79
N LYS A 19 -7.92 10.97 -3.48
CA LYS A 19 -7.11 10.28 -2.46
C LYS A 19 -7.35 8.78 -2.47
N ALA A 20 -8.60 8.34 -2.53
CA ALA A 20 -8.94 6.91 -2.64
C ALA A 20 -8.37 6.28 -3.92
N GLN A 21 -8.43 6.99 -5.05
CA GLN A 21 -7.82 6.53 -6.30
C GLN A 21 -6.30 6.45 -6.21
N ILE A 22 -5.65 7.44 -5.61
CA ILE A 22 -4.20 7.48 -5.37
C ILE A 22 -3.77 6.26 -4.54
N ASP A 23 -4.50 5.94 -3.48
CA ASP A 23 -4.23 4.77 -2.62
C ASP A 23 -4.24 3.47 -3.43
N MET A 24 -5.29 3.25 -4.23
CA MET A 24 -5.40 2.08 -5.09
C MET A 24 -4.25 2.00 -6.11
N VAL A 25 -3.90 3.14 -6.72
CA VAL A 25 -2.81 3.22 -7.72
C VAL A 25 -1.45 2.92 -7.10
N ILE A 26 -1.17 3.42 -5.90
CA ILE A 26 0.08 3.14 -5.19
C ILE A 26 0.20 1.64 -4.91
N LEU A 27 -0.87 1.01 -4.42
CA LEU A 27 -0.88 -0.44 -4.17
C LEU A 27 -0.69 -1.24 -5.46
N ASP A 28 -1.39 -0.88 -6.55
CA ASP A 28 -1.23 -1.53 -7.86
C ASP A 28 0.21 -1.47 -8.39
N ILE A 29 0.86 -0.31 -8.26
CA ILE A 29 2.27 -0.12 -8.65
C ILE A 29 3.18 -1.05 -7.83
N LEU A 30 2.96 -1.12 -6.51
CA LEU A 30 3.76 -1.97 -5.61
C LEU A 30 3.58 -3.46 -5.91
N GLU A 31 2.34 -3.91 -6.15
CA GLU A 31 2.01 -5.29 -6.49
C GLU A 31 2.62 -5.71 -7.83
N LYS A 32 2.54 -4.85 -8.84
CA LYS A 32 3.16 -5.08 -10.16
C LYS A 32 4.68 -4.93 -10.17
N SER A 33 5.29 -4.62 -9.02
CA SER A 33 6.74 -4.37 -8.90
C SER A 33 7.23 -3.27 -9.84
N GLU A 34 6.37 -2.30 -10.15
CA GLU A 34 6.73 -1.11 -10.90
C GLU A 34 7.46 -0.10 -10.01
N THR A 35 8.15 0.86 -10.62
CA THR A 35 8.86 1.90 -9.86
C THR A 35 7.87 2.89 -9.27
N LEU A 36 7.79 2.96 -7.93
CA LEU A 36 6.96 3.91 -7.19
C LEU A 36 7.62 5.31 -7.20
N VAL A 37 7.26 6.12 -8.20
CA VAL A 37 7.64 7.55 -8.32
C VAL A 37 6.40 8.41 -8.55
N PHE A 38 6.47 9.67 -8.11
CA PHE A 38 5.35 10.62 -8.16
C PHE A 38 4.73 10.70 -9.57
N ALA A 39 5.57 10.79 -10.61
CA ALA A 39 5.13 10.86 -12.00
C ALA A 39 4.26 9.67 -12.44
N ASN A 40 4.58 8.46 -11.98
CA ASN A 40 3.80 7.26 -12.29
C ASN A 40 2.46 7.28 -11.56
N VAL A 41 2.46 7.69 -10.29
CA VAL A 41 1.24 7.77 -9.48
C VAL A 41 0.28 8.79 -10.08
N VAL A 42 0.71 10.03 -10.35
CA VAL A 42 -0.17 11.06 -10.92
C VAL A 42 -0.69 10.68 -12.30
N LYS A 43 0.14 10.05 -13.15
CA LYS A 43 -0.27 9.57 -14.47
C LYS A 43 -1.37 8.52 -14.38
N LYS A 44 -1.18 7.49 -13.53
CA LYS A 44 -2.16 6.41 -13.37
C LYS A 44 -3.41 6.83 -12.60
N ALA A 45 -3.28 7.77 -11.67
CA ALA A 45 -4.41 8.34 -10.92
C ALA A 45 -5.17 9.42 -11.71
N GLY A 46 -4.69 9.83 -12.89
CA GLY A 46 -5.30 10.89 -13.67
C GLY A 46 -5.22 12.27 -12.99
N VAL A 47 -4.23 12.47 -12.12
CA VAL A 47 -4.00 13.74 -11.41
C VAL A 47 -3.16 14.65 -12.30
N THR A 48 -3.79 15.67 -12.88
CA THR A 48 -3.14 16.65 -13.75
C THR A 48 -2.70 17.87 -12.95
N PRO A 49 -1.85 18.77 -13.50
CA PRO A 49 -1.54 20.04 -12.86
C PRO A 49 -2.78 20.89 -12.55
N TYR A 50 -3.82 20.81 -13.38
CA TYR A 50 -5.10 21.48 -13.14
C TYR A 50 -5.78 20.94 -11.88
N ILE A 51 -5.83 19.60 -11.72
CA ILE A 51 -6.39 18.96 -10.52
C ILE A 51 -5.57 19.33 -9.27
N ILE A 52 -4.24 19.39 -9.36
CA ILE A 52 -3.39 19.86 -8.25
C ILE A 52 -3.66 21.34 -7.94
N SER A 53 -3.95 22.17 -8.93
CA SER A 53 -4.32 23.56 -8.68
C SER A 53 -5.68 23.68 -7.98
N GLN A 54 -6.61 22.76 -8.24
CA GLN A 54 -7.91 22.71 -7.57
C GLN A 54 -7.80 22.11 -6.16
N TYR A 55 -6.90 21.13 -5.97
CA TYR A 55 -6.66 20.41 -4.73
C TYR A 55 -5.15 20.34 -4.40
N PRO A 56 -4.55 21.44 -3.93
CA PRO A 56 -3.10 21.53 -3.69
C PRO A 56 -2.55 20.50 -2.71
N GLU A 57 -3.38 20.06 -1.76
CA GLU A 57 -3.05 19.07 -0.74
C GLU A 57 -2.72 17.69 -1.33
N LEU A 58 -3.21 17.38 -2.54
CA LEU A 58 -2.94 16.09 -3.20
C LEU A 58 -1.45 15.86 -3.42
N ARG A 59 -0.68 16.93 -3.66
CA ARG A 59 0.78 16.79 -3.88
C ARG A 59 1.48 16.21 -2.66
N SER A 60 1.25 16.81 -1.49
CA SER A 60 1.83 16.33 -0.23
C SER A 60 1.27 14.96 0.14
N TYR A 61 -0.04 14.78 -0.02
CA TYR A 61 -0.71 13.50 0.21
C TYR A 61 -0.06 12.36 -0.57
N ILE A 62 0.17 12.52 -1.87
CA ILE A 62 0.79 11.49 -2.71
C ILE A 62 2.17 11.12 -2.18
N LEU A 63 3.01 12.11 -1.85
CA LEU A 63 4.38 11.85 -1.38
C LEU A 63 4.40 11.12 -0.04
N ASP A 64 3.58 11.57 0.92
CA ASP A 64 3.48 10.96 2.24
C ASP A 64 2.92 9.53 2.15
N ARG A 65 1.88 9.36 1.33
CA ARG A 65 1.22 8.07 1.12
C ARG A 65 2.13 7.07 0.42
N MET A 66 2.88 7.49 -0.60
CA MET A 66 3.86 6.65 -1.27
C MET A 66 4.92 6.13 -0.30
N LYS A 67 5.42 6.98 0.60
CA LYS A 67 6.41 6.58 1.60
C LYS A 67 5.82 5.56 2.56
N TYR A 68 4.66 5.87 3.14
CA TYR A 68 3.97 5.01 4.09
C TYR A 68 3.65 3.63 3.50
N GLU A 69 2.98 3.60 2.35
CA GLU A 69 2.54 2.35 1.72
C GLU A 69 3.72 1.49 1.27
N LYS A 70 4.82 2.11 0.82
CA LYS A 70 6.04 1.37 0.49
C LYS A 70 6.63 0.68 1.72
N GLU A 71 6.72 1.37 2.85
CA GLU A 71 7.23 0.81 4.11
C GLU A 71 6.35 -0.36 4.58
N VAL A 72 5.03 -0.16 4.59
CA VAL A 72 4.03 -1.18 4.91
C VAL A 72 4.13 -2.40 3.99
N TYR A 73 4.19 -2.19 2.68
CA TYR A 73 4.26 -3.26 1.69
C TYR A 73 5.55 -4.09 1.83
N GLN A 74 6.70 -3.43 1.99
CA GLN A 74 7.99 -4.11 2.18
C GLN A 74 8.00 -4.96 3.44
N MET A 75 7.43 -4.44 4.52
CA MET A 75 7.30 -5.13 5.79
C MET A 75 6.38 -6.36 5.70
N ASN A 76 5.19 -6.20 5.09
CA ASN A 76 4.27 -7.31 4.82
C ASN A 76 4.94 -8.41 4.00
N LYS A 77 5.59 -8.04 2.89
CA LYS A 77 6.30 -8.98 2.01
C LYS A 77 7.44 -9.70 2.74
N LYS A 78 8.12 -9.03 3.65
CA LYS A 78 9.19 -9.62 4.48
C LYS A 78 8.63 -10.67 5.45
N ILE A 79 7.49 -10.38 6.09
CA ILE A 79 6.80 -11.31 7.00
C ILE A 79 6.28 -12.53 6.24
N GLU A 80 5.62 -12.31 5.11
CA GLU A 80 5.09 -13.40 4.26
C GLU A 80 6.22 -14.29 3.74
N LYS A 81 7.30 -13.70 3.22
CA LYS A 81 8.49 -14.44 2.79
C LYS A 81 9.12 -15.22 3.93
N ALA A 82 9.11 -14.71 5.16
CA ALA A 82 9.59 -15.46 6.32
C ALA A 82 8.74 -16.70 6.58
N ALA A 83 7.41 -16.56 6.60
CA ALA A 83 6.50 -17.69 6.78
C ALA A 83 6.63 -18.73 5.65
N THR A 84 6.66 -18.30 4.39
CA THR A 84 6.88 -19.21 3.24
C THR A 84 8.19 -19.98 3.36
N ASN A 85 9.27 -19.32 3.79
CA ASN A 85 10.57 -19.97 3.96
C ASN A 85 10.57 -20.98 5.12
N LEU A 86 9.84 -20.69 6.20
CA LEU A 86 9.69 -21.61 7.33
C LEU A 86 8.88 -22.83 6.93
N ALA A 87 7.75 -22.64 6.22
CA ALA A 87 6.95 -23.73 5.66
C ALA A 87 7.79 -24.63 4.75
N LYS A 88 8.51 -24.04 3.79
CA LYS A 88 9.39 -24.79 2.87
C LYS A 88 10.50 -25.56 3.58
N ALA A 89 10.92 -25.11 4.75
CA ALA A 89 11.92 -25.79 5.59
C ALA A 89 11.30 -26.80 6.57
N ASN A 90 9.99 -27.08 6.47
CA ASN A 90 9.23 -27.90 7.42
C ASN A 90 9.39 -27.46 8.88
N LYS A 91 9.55 -26.14 9.11
CA LYS A 91 9.65 -25.54 10.44
C LYS A 91 8.31 -25.00 10.89
N THR A 92 8.03 -25.11 12.18
CA THR A 92 6.83 -24.53 12.79
C THR A 92 6.81 -23.01 12.62
N ILE A 93 5.70 -22.50 12.10
CA ILE A 93 5.45 -21.07 11.95
C ILE A 93 4.87 -20.55 13.27
N THR A 94 5.69 -19.82 14.02
CA THR A 94 5.33 -19.22 15.30
C THR A 94 5.68 -17.74 15.26
N PHE A 95 5.15 -16.97 16.22
CA PHE A 95 5.43 -15.55 16.34
C PHE A 95 6.94 -15.27 16.44
N LEU A 96 7.63 -16.00 17.32
CA LEU A 96 9.08 -15.92 17.50
C LEU A 96 9.84 -16.38 16.26
N SER A 97 9.41 -17.44 15.56
CA SER A 97 10.14 -17.92 14.38
C SER A 97 10.06 -16.93 13.22
N ILE A 98 8.94 -16.22 13.06
CA ILE A 98 8.81 -15.11 12.10
C ILE A 98 9.70 -13.93 12.50
N ILE A 99 9.65 -13.47 13.75
CA ILE A 99 10.49 -12.36 14.24
C ILE A 99 11.97 -12.64 13.98
N ASN A 100 12.43 -13.82 14.38
CA ASN A 100 13.82 -14.24 14.21
C ASN A 100 14.22 -14.30 12.73
N ARG A 101 13.33 -14.82 11.87
CA ARG A 101 13.59 -14.91 10.43
C ARG A 101 13.60 -13.54 9.75
N CYS A 102 12.75 -12.62 10.20
CA CYS A 102 12.74 -11.23 9.75
C CYS A 102 13.87 -10.40 10.38
N LYS A 103 14.59 -10.90 11.40
CA LYS A 103 15.55 -10.12 12.18
C LYS A 103 14.93 -8.84 12.73
N PHE A 104 13.68 -8.93 13.20
CA PHE A 104 13.05 -7.81 13.89
C PHE A 104 13.52 -7.76 15.33
N ASP A 105 13.60 -6.55 15.85
CA ASP A 105 13.82 -6.32 17.27
C ASP A 105 12.55 -6.70 18.03
N LEU A 106 12.70 -7.58 19.03
CA LEU A 106 11.58 -8.17 19.73
C LEU A 106 10.76 -7.10 20.47
N ASP A 107 11.44 -6.17 21.15
CA ASP A 107 10.79 -5.10 21.91
C ASP A 107 10.04 -4.16 20.98
N LYS A 108 10.63 -3.80 19.82
CA LYS A 108 9.93 -2.98 18.81
C LYS A 108 8.66 -3.66 18.30
N VAL A 109 8.70 -4.96 18.02
CA VAL A 109 7.52 -5.70 17.53
C VAL A 109 6.42 -5.77 18.60
N TYR A 110 6.77 -5.86 19.88
CA TYR A 110 5.77 -5.85 20.95
C TYR A 110 5.07 -4.50 21.10
N HIS A 111 5.73 -3.39 20.76
CA HIS A 111 5.14 -2.05 20.83
C HIS A 111 4.51 -1.60 19.50
N ASP A 112 4.80 -2.29 18.40
CA ASP A 112 4.21 -2.03 17.08
C ASP A 112 3.01 -2.95 16.82
N GLU A 113 1.80 -2.43 17.04
CA GLU A 113 0.54 -3.16 16.80
C GLU A 113 0.37 -3.59 15.34
N PHE A 114 0.87 -2.81 14.39
CA PHE A 114 0.76 -3.14 12.97
C PHE A 114 1.53 -4.41 12.66
N ILE A 115 2.81 -4.48 13.05
CA ILE A 115 3.64 -5.66 12.83
C ILE A 115 3.06 -6.87 13.56
N LYS A 116 2.69 -6.68 14.82
CA LYS A 116 2.13 -7.73 15.68
C LYS A 116 0.90 -8.37 15.05
N ASN A 117 -0.04 -7.55 14.57
CA ASN A 117 -1.27 -8.05 13.96
C ASN A 117 -0.99 -8.72 12.62
N LYS A 118 -0.10 -8.18 11.79
CA LYS A 118 0.28 -8.85 10.54
C LYS A 118 0.88 -10.24 10.78
N ILE A 119 1.80 -10.38 11.74
CA ILE A 119 2.38 -11.69 12.09
C ILE A 119 1.30 -12.67 12.56
N ARG A 120 0.38 -12.23 13.43
CA ARG A 120 -0.76 -13.04 13.89
C ARG A 120 -1.63 -13.52 12.72
N THR A 121 -1.96 -12.63 11.78
CA THR A 121 -2.74 -12.98 10.58
C THR A 121 -2.03 -14.05 9.75
N VAL A 122 -0.73 -13.91 9.51
CA VAL A 122 0.04 -14.87 8.72
C VAL A 122 0.12 -16.24 9.41
N ILE A 123 0.27 -16.28 10.73
CA ILE A 123 0.22 -17.54 11.51
C ILE A 123 -1.16 -18.18 11.37
N ALA A 124 -2.24 -17.41 11.58
CA ALA A 124 -3.60 -17.93 11.48
C ALA A 124 -3.92 -18.49 10.08
N GLN A 125 -3.42 -17.85 9.02
CA GLN A 125 -3.54 -18.35 7.65
C GLN A 125 -2.74 -19.63 7.41
N SER A 126 -1.59 -19.76 8.07
CA SER A 126 -0.71 -20.94 7.95
C SER A 126 -1.27 -22.18 8.65
N ILE A 127 -2.11 -22.02 9.67
CA ILE A 127 -2.76 -23.13 10.40
C ILE A 127 -3.99 -23.67 9.65
N LYS A 128 -4.61 -22.84 8.79
CA LYS A 128 -5.79 -23.23 7.99
C LYS A 128 -5.45 -24.06 6.75
N ASN A 129 -4.18 -24.10 6.35
CA ASN A 129 -3.66 -24.84 5.20
C ASN A 129 -2.90 -26.08 5.67
#